data_AF-A0AAV4GPZ0-F1
#
_entry.id   AF-A0AAV4GPZ0-F1
#
_cell.length_a   1.000
_cell.length_b   1.000
_cell.length_c   1.000
_cell.angle_alpha   90.00
_cell.angle_beta   90.00
_cell.angle_gamma   90.00
#
_symmetry.space_group_name_H-M   'P 1'
#
loop_
_entity.id
_entity.type
_entity.pdbx_description
1 polymer ?
#
loop_
_entity_poly.entity_id
_entity_poly.type
_entity_poly.pdbx_seq_one_letter_code
_entity_poly.pdbx_strand_id
1 'polypeptide(L)'
;MVASVAAAAVVVVIAAKAAAAAAALLVVAVVVVVVVVVIAAVAAAIVLVVIAAVAAAVVVVLAAAAVVVVVVCSSSSSSSSSSSTHSVIVVVVVVVVVVVVVVVVVVVVVVVVVVVVVVVVIVVVIVLVAILAGINNTRNIA
;
A
#
# COMPACT_ATOMS: atom_id res chain seq x y z
N MET A 1 33.77 -30.42 45.69
CA MET A 1 34.03 -30.57 44.24
C MET A 1 32.76 -30.80 43.43
N VAL A 2 31.89 -31.75 43.82
CA VAL A 2 30.66 -32.03 43.04
C VAL A 2 29.67 -30.84 43.03
N ALA A 3 29.48 -30.16 44.16
CA ALA A 3 28.59 -29.00 44.26
C ALA A 3 29.07 -27.78 43.44
N SER A 4 30.38 -27.54 43.35
CA SER A 4 30.95 -26.44 42.57
C SER A 4 30.86 -26.69 41.06
N VAL A 5 30.96 -27.95 40.62
CA VAL A 5 30.77 -28.34 39.21
C VAL A 5 29.30 -28.23 38.82
N ALA A 6 28.37 -28.63 39.69
CA ALA A 6 26.94 -28.47 39.45
C ALA A 6 26.52 -27.00 39.32
N ALA A 7 27.03 -26.11 40.18
CA ALA A 7 26.75 -24.68 40.10
C ALA A 7 27.29 -24.06 38.79
N ALA A 8 28.50 -24.42 38.37
CA ALA A 8 29.07 -23.95 37.11
C ALA A 8 28.26 -24.40 35.88
N ALA A 9 27.79 -25.65 35.89
CA ALA A 9 26.94 -26.17 34.81
C ALA A 9 25.61 -25.40 34.69
N VAL A 10 24.97 -25.08 35.81
CA VAL A 10 23.72 -24.29 35.81
C VAL A 10 23.95 -22.90 35.25
N VAL A 11 25.05 -22.22 35.61
CA VAL A 11 25.38 -20.88 35.08
C VAL A 11 25.61 -20.92 33.57
N VAL A 12 26.31 -21.95 33.06
CA VAL A 12 26.54 -22.12 31.62
C VAL A 12 25.21 -22.34 30.86
N VAL A 13 24.29 -23.14 31.42
CA VAL A 13 22.96 -23.37 30.81
C VAL A 13 22.14 -22.08 30.78
N ILE A 14 22.16 -21.29 31.85
CA ILE A 14 21.46 -19.99 31.89
C ILE A 14 22.05 -19.03 30.86
N ALA A 15 23.37 -18.94 30.75
CA ALA A 15 24.05 -18.08 29.79
C ALA A 15 23.74 -18.50 28.33
N ALA A 16 23.75 -19.80 28.04
CA ALA A 16 23.39 -20.34 26.73
C ALA A 16 21.93 -20.04 26.38
N LYS A 17 21.02 -20.14 27.36
CA LYS A 17 19.60 -19.80 27.16
C LYS A 17 19.40 -18.31 26.89
N ALA A 18 20.11 -17.45 27.60
CA ALA A 18 20.07 -16.00 27.40
C ALA A 18 20.59 -15.62 26.00
N ALA A 19 21.67 -16.25 25.54
CA ALA A 19 22.20 -16.05 24.19
C ALA A 19 21.19 -16.50 23.10
N ALA A 20 20.50 -17.62 23.30
CA ALA A 20 19.46 -18.09 22.38
C ALA A 20 18.25 -17.13 22.33
N ALA A 21 17.85 -16.58 23.48
CA ALA A 21 16.79 -15.57 23.53
C ALA A 21 17.18 -14.28 22.80
N ALA A 22 18.43 -13.83 22.93
CA ALA A 22 18.95 -12.67 22.22
C ALA A 22 18.97 -12.87 20.69
N ALA A 23 19.36 -14.07 20.24
CA ALA A 23 19.32 -14.41 18.80
C ALA A 23 17.89 -14.42 18.25
N ALA A 24 16.91 -14.94 18.99
CA ALA A 24 15.51 -14.92 18.59
C ALA A 24 14.96 -13.49 18.49
N LEU A 25 15.32 -12.62 19.44
CA LEU A 25 14.96 -11.20 19.42
C LEU A 25 15.55 -10.48 18.21
N LEU A 26 16.78 -10.80 17.82
CA LEU A 26 17.41 -10.24 16.61
C LEU A 26 16.64 -10.65 15.36
N VAL A 27 16.24 -11.91 15.23
CA VAL A 27 15.43 -12.38 14.09
C VAL A 27 14.10 -11.62 14.02
N VAL A 28 13.41 -11.46 15.15
CA VAL A 28 12.17 -10.67 15.20
C VAL A 28 12.43 -9.22 14.80
N ALA A 29 13.49 -8.59 15.31
CA ALA A 29 13.85 -7.22 14.95
C ALA A 29 14.11 -7.08 13.45
N VAL A 30 14.86 -8.00 12.84
CA VAL A 30 15.11 -8.01 11.39
C VAL A 30 13.80 -8.17 10.61
N VAL A 31 12.92 -9.10 11.01
CA VAL A 31 11.62 -9.29 10.36
C VAL A 31 10.78 -8.02 10.44
N VAL A 32 10.71 -7.39 11.62
CA VAL A 32 9.98 -6.12 11.79
C VAL A 32 10.55 -5.03 10.90
N VAL A 33 11.88 -4.88 10.82
CA VAL A 33 12.52 -3.90 9.94
C VAL A 33 12.16 -4.17 8.48
N VAL A 34 12.26 -5.42 8.02
CA VAL A 34 11.90 -5.80 6.64
C VAL A 34 10.43 -5.47 6.36
N VAL A 35 9.53 -5.79 7.28
CA VAL A 35 8.09 -5.50 7.15
C VAL A 35 7.85 -4.00 7.06
N VAL A 36 8.49 -3.20 7.92
CA VAL A 36 8.37 -1.74 7.88
C VAL A 36 8.88 -1.18 6.55
N VAL A 37 10.03 -1.67 6.05
CA VAL A 37 10.58 -1.25 4.75
C VAL A 37 9.62 -1.60 3.61
N VAL A 38 9.05 -2.81 3.61
CA VAL A 38 8.07 -3.23 2.60
C VAL A 38 6.82 -2.36 2.66
N ILE A 39 6.27 -2.09 3.85
CA ILE A 39 5.11 -1.21 4.01
C ILE A 39 5.43 0.20 3.49
N ALA A 40 6.60 0.75 3.82
CA ALA A 40 7.02 2.06 3.34
C ALA A 40 7.16 2.11 1.81
N ALA A 41 7.75 1.07 1.20
CA ALA A 41 7.88 0.97 -0.25
C ALA A 41 6.52 0.86 -0.95
N VAL A 42 5.61 0.05 -0.40
CA VAL A 42 4.23 -0.08 -0.90
C VAL A 42 3.49 1.25 -0.77
N ALA A 43 3.59 1.92 0.38
CA ALA A 43 3.00 3.24 0.59
C ALA A 43 3.48 4.26 -0.45
N ALA A 44 4.80 4.32 -0.69
CA ALA A 44 5.39 5.21 -1.69
C ALA A 44 4.90 4.90 -3.12
N ALA A 45 4.83 3.62 -3.49
CA ALA A 45 4.32 3.20 -4.80
C ALA A 45 2.87 3.65 -5.02
N ILE A 46 2.02 3.59 -4.00
CA ILE A 46 0.63 4.04 -4.08
C ILE A 46 0.55 5.54 -4.27
N VAL A 47 1.32 6.29 -3.49
CA VAL A 47 1.36 7.75 -3.64
C VAL A 47 1.72 8.12 -5.07
N LEU A 48 2.69 7.43 -5.68
CA LEU A 48 3.03 7.59 -7.08
C LEU A 48 1.87 7.24 -8.03
N VAL A 49 1.18 6.12 -7.81
CA VAL A 49 0.02 5.71 -8.62
C VAL A 49 -1.12 6.74 -8.51
N VAL A 50 -1.40 7.23 -7.31
CA VAL A 50 -2.43 8.25 -7.06
C VAL A 50 -2.04 9.56 -7.74
N ILE A 51 -0.79 10.01 -7.60
CA ILE A 51 -0.30 11.21 -8.28
C ILE A 51 -0.43 11.05 -9.79
N ALA A 52 -0.03 9.91 -10.36
CA ALA A 52 -0.14 9.63 -11.79
C ALA A 52 -1.60 9.62 -12.26
N ALA A 53 -2.51 9.00 -11.50
CA ALA A 53 -3.94 8.98 -11.80
C ALA A 53 -4.56 10.38 -11.76
N VAL A 54 -4.21 11.18 -10.74
CA VAL A 54 -4.65 12.58 -10.62
C VAL A 54 -4.09 13.41 -11.77
N ALA A 55 -2.81 13.27 -12.11
CA ALA A 55 -2.20 13.97 -13.23
C ALA A 55 -2.90 13.64 -14.56
N ALA A 56 -3.19 12.36 -14.80
CA ALA A 56 -3.93 11.92 -15.97
C ALA A 56 -5.35 12.53 -16.02
N ALA A 57 -6.07 12.53 -14.90
CA ALA A 57 -7.40 13.15 -14.81
C ALA A 57 -7.33 14.66 -15.10
N VAL A 58 -6.34 15.37 -14.55
CA VAL A 58 -6.15 16.81 -14.80
C VAL A 58 -5.89 17.08 -16.29
N VAL A 59 -5.05 16.28 -16.94
CA VAL A 59 -4.79 16.40 -18.39
C VAL A 59 -6.07 16.18 -19.20
N VAL A 60 -6.88 15.18 -18.86
CA VAL A 60 -8.17 14.94 -19.53
C VAL A 60 -9.12 16.13 -19.36
N VAL A 61 -9.23 16.67 -18.14
CA VAL A 61 -10.08 17.83 -17.85
C VAL A 61 -9.62 19.06 -18.62
N LEU A 62 -8.31 19.33 -18.67
CA LEU A 62 -7.74 20.43 -19.44
C LEU A 62 -7.99 20.27 -20.94
N ALA A 63 -7.79 19.07 -21.48
CA ALA A 63 -8.05 18.78 -22.89
C ALA A 63 -9.54 19.00 -23.23
N ALA A 64 -10.45 18.54 -22.37
CA ALA A 64 -11.87 18.75 -22.57
C ALA A 64 -12.27 20.23 -22.46
N ALA A 65 -11.72 20.97 -21.50
CA ALA A 65 -11.94 22.41 -21.39
C ALA A 65 -11.48 23.15 -22.65
N ALA A 66 -10.31 22.80 -23.20
CA ALA A 66 -9.82 23.36 -24.46
C ALA A 66 -10.78 23.08 -25.62
N VAL A 67 -11.29 21.84 -25.73
CA VAL A 67 -12.29 21.48 -26.75
C VAL A 67 -13.57 22.31 -26.60
N VAL A 68 -14.09 22.47 -25.38
CA VAL A 68 -15.28 23.29 -25.11
C VAL A 68 -15.04 24.74 -25.52
N VAL A 69 -13.90 25.32 -25.16
CA VAL A 69 -13.53 26.70 -25.55
C VAL A 69 -13.49 26.84 -27.07
N VAL A 70 -12.82 25.93 -27.79
CA VAL A 70 -12.74 25.95 -29.26
C VAL A 70 -14.13 25.86 -29.89
N VAL A 71 -14.99 24.97 -29.40
CA VAL A 71 -16.37 24.80 -29.92
C VAL A 71 -17.22 26.05 -29.67
N VAL A 72 -17.13 26.65 -28.48
CA VAL A 72 -17.87 27.86 -28.13
C VAL A 72 -17.40 29.05 -28.97
N CYS A 73 -16.10 29.27 -29.09
CA CYS A 73 -15.54 30.38 -29.88
C CYS A 73 -15.83 30.25 -31.38
N SER A 74 -15.85 29.03 -31.92
CA SER A 74 -16.18 28.79 -33.35
C SER A 74 -17.65 29.11 -33.66
N SER A 75 -18.54 29.05 -32.66
CA SER A 75 -19.97 29.32 -32.83
C SER A 75 -20.30 30.82 -32.90
N SER A 76 -19.40 31.70 -32.43
CA SER A 76 -19.64 33.15 -32.41
C SER A 76 -19.48 33.84 -33.76
N SER A 77 -18.93 33.15 -34.77
CA SER A 77 -18.64 33.73 -36.09
C SER A 77 -19.71 33.47 -37.15
N SER A 78 -20.74 32.67 -36.83
CA SER A 78 -21.72 32.22 -37.81
C SER A 78 -23.14 32.50 -37.30
N SER A 79 -23.69 33.63 -37.74
CA SER A 79 -25.11 33.90 -37.64
C SER A 79 -25.90 32.76 -38.30
N SER A 80 -26.88 32.21 -37.57
CA SER A 80 -28.01 31.41 -38.07
C SER A 80 -27.77 29.91 -38.28
N SER A 81 -28.13 29.08 -37.29
CA SER A 81 -28.96 27.83 -37.39
C SER A 81 -28.72 26.91 -36.19
N SER A 82 -29.57 27.06 -35.17
CA SER A 82 -29.41 26.52 -33.82
C SER A 82 -30.17 25.21 -33.64
N SER A 83 -29.46 24.08 -33.50
CA SER A 83 -29.98 22.88 -32.80
C SER A 83 -28.90 21.80 -32.58
N SER A 84 -27.94 21.65 -33.49
CA SER A 84 -26.98 20.54 -33.47
C SER A 84 -25.83 20.71 -32.47
N THR A 85 -25.38 21.94 -32.24
CA THR A 85 -24.19 22.27 -31.43
C THR A 85 -24.38 21.94 -29.95
N HIS A 86 -25.61 22.02 -29.44
CA HIS A 86 -25.93 21.66 -28.07
C HIS A 86 -25.72 20.17 -27.78
N SER A 87 -26.01 19.29 -28.75
CA SER A 87 -25.79 17.84 -28.58
C SER A 87 -24.31 17.50 -28.42
N VAL A 88 -23.41 18.18 -29.15
CA VAL A 88 -21.97 17.90 -29.08
C VAL A 88 -21.40 18.26 -27.71
N ILE A 89 -21.81 19.41 -27.14
CA ILE A 89 -21.37 19.84 -25.81
C ILE A 89 -21.81 18.84 -24.74
N VAL A 90 -23.06 18.35 -24.82
CA VAL A 90 -23.58 17.35 -23.88
C VAL A 90 -22.78 16.05 -23.97
N VAL A 91 -22.47 15.56 -25.17
CA VAL A 91 -21.65 14.35 -25.35
C VAL A 91 -20.25 14.53 -24.76
N VAL A 92 -19.60 15.67 -24.99
CA VAL A 92 -18.26 15.96 -24.42
C VAL A 92 -18.31 15.95 -22.90
N VAL A 93 -19.29 16.62 -22.29
CA VAL A 93 -19.45 16.63 -20.82
C VAL A 93 -19.66 15.22 -20.27
N VAL A 94 -20.50 14.41 -20.91
CA VAL A 94 -20.73 13.02 -20.51
C VAL A 94 -19.44 12.20 -20.57
N VAL A 95 -18.66 12.33 -21.64
CA VAL A 95 -17.38 11.62 -21.76
C VAL A 95 -16.41 12.02 -20.65
N VAL A 96 -16.31 13.31 -20.33
CA VAL A 96 -15.45 13.80 -19.23
C VAL A 96 -15.89 13.20 -17.90
N VAL A 97 -17.18 13.23 -17.60
CA VAL A 97 -17.72 12.68 -16.35
C VAL A 97 -17.41 11.18 -16.26
N VAL A 98 -17.62 10.42 -17.34
CA VAL A 98 -17.31 8.98 -17.37
C VAL A 98 -15.83 8.74 -17.10
N VAL A 99 -14.92 9.49 -17.74
CA VAL A 99 -13.48 9.33 -17.50
C VAL A 99 -13.12 9.62 -16.05
N VAL A 100 -13.65 10.70 -15.47
CA VAL A 100 -13.40 11.03 -14.05
C VAL A 100 -13.88 9.90 -13.14
N VAL A 101 -15.09 9.36 -13.38
CA VAL A 101 -15.62 8.24 -12.59
C VAL A 101 -14.72 7.02 -12.70
N VAL A 102 -14.26 6.66 -13.89
CA VAL A 102 -13.35 5.52 -14.09
C VAL A 102 -12.04 5.74 -13.30
N VAL A 103 -11.45 6.94 -13.37
CA VAL A 103 -10.22 7.25 -12.62
C VAL A 103 -10.45 7.10 -11.11
N VAL A 104 -11.55 7.63 -10.58
CA VAL A 104 -11.88 7.51 -9.15
C VAL A 104 -12.03 6.04 -8.75
N VAL A 105 -12.74 5.22 -9.55
CA VAL A 105 -12.90 3.79 -9.28
C VAL A 105 -11.55 3.08 -9.24
N VAL A 106 -10.67 3.35 -10.20
CA VAL A 106 -9.31 2.76 -10.24
C VAL A 106 -8.53 3.13 -8.98
N VAL A 107 -8.55 4.39 -8.56
CA VAL A 107 -7.88 4.84 -7.33
C VAL A 107 -8.41 4.09 -6.12
N VAL A 108 -9.72 3.95 -5.97
CA VAL A 108 -10.34 3.23 -4.85
C VAL A 108 -9.91 1.76 -4.84
N VAL A 109 -9.92 1.08 -5.99
CA VAL A 109 -9.50 -0.33 -6.08
C VAL A 109 -8.03 -0.49 -5.66
N VAL A 110 -7.15 0.40 -6.11
CA VAL A 110 -5.73 0.36 -5.73
C VAL A 110 -5.57 0.50 -4.22
N VAL A 111 -6.28 1.44 -3.58
CA VAL A 111 -6.25 1.63 -2.13
C VAL A 111 -6.72 0.37 -1.39
N VAL A 112 -7.80 -0.25 -1.83
CA VAL A 112 -8.32 -1.48 -1.21
C VAL A 112 -7.31 -2.62 -1.28
N VAL A 113 -6.72 -2.86 -2.46
CA VAL A 113 -5.71 -3.91 -2.65
C VAL A 113 -4.54 -3.75 -1.68
N VAL A 114 -4.10 -2.51 -1.46
CA VAL A 114 -3.00 -2.23 -0.53
C VAL A 114 -3.36 -2.59 0.89
N VAL A 115 -4.54 -2.13 1.35
CA VAL A 115 -4.98 -2.39 2.72
C VAL A 115 -5.00 -3.89 2.96
N VAL A 116 -5.49 -4.67 2.00
CA VAL A 116 -5.46 -6.14 2.05
C VAL A 116 -4.04 -6.67 2.17
N VAL A 117 -3.11 -6.21 1.33
CA VAL A 117 -1.70 -6.65 1.38
C VAL A 117 -1.07 -6.36 2.74
N VAL A 118 -1.27 -5.16 3.29
CA VAL A 118 -0.74 -4.78 4.61
C VAL A 118 -1.30 -5.68 5.71
N VAL A 119 -2.61 -5.94 5.71
CA VAL A 119 -3.25 -6.83 6.68
C VAL A 119 -2.67 -8.24 6.60
N VAL A 120 -2.52 -8.79 5.39
CA VAL A 120 -1.95 -10.13 5.18
C VAL A 120 -0.53 -10.20 5.74
N VAL A 121 0.31 -9.20 5.46
CA VAL A 121 1.69 -9.16 5.97
C VAL A 121 1.70 -9.15 7.51
N ILE A 122 0.86 -8.34 8.15
CA ILE A 122 0.76 -8.30 9.62
C ILE A 122 0.37 -9.66 10.18
N VAL A 123 -0.62 -10.33 9.60
CA VAL A 123 -1.06 -11.66 10.04
C VAL A 123 0.08 -12.67 9.93
N VAL A 124 0.80 -12.68 8.81
CA VAL A 124 1.94 -13.60 8.61
C VAL A 124 3.01 -13.39 9.67
N VAL A 125 3.35 -12.14 10.00
CA VAL A 125 4.34 -11.82 11.04
C VAL A 125 3.90 -12.33 12.41
N ILE A 126 2.64 -12.10 12.78
CA ILE A 126 2.10 -12.56 14.07
C ILE A 126 2.18 -14.08 14.16
N VAL A 127 1.77 -14.79 13.11
CA VAL A 127 1.83 -16.26 13.06
C VAL A 127 3.27 -16.75 13.20
N LEU A 128 4.23 -16.13 12.49
CA LEU A 128 5.63 -16.50 12.58
C LEU A 128 6.18 -16.35 14.01
N VAL A 129 5.86 -15.22 14.66
CA VAL A 129 6.29 -14.94 16.03
C VAL A 129 5.67 -15.95 17.01
N ALA A 130 4.38 -16.27 16.85
CA ALA A 130 3.70 -17.25 17.69
C ALA A 130 4.32 -18.65 17.58
N ILE A 131 4.63 -19.09 16.36
CA ILE A 131 5.30 -20.39 16.12
C ILE A 131 6.69 -20.39 16.75
N LEU A 132 7.48 -19.33 16.55
CA LEU A 132 8.83 -19.22 17.09
C LEU A 132 8.82 -19.24 18.63
N ALA A 133 7.89 -18.51 19.26
CA ALA A 133 7.72 -18.49 20.70
C ALA A 133 7.29 -19.87 21.24
N GLY A 134 6.37 -20.55 20.54
CA GLY A 134 5.91 -21.91 20.89
C GLY A 134 7.06 -22.93 20.90
N ILE A 135 7.86 -22.96 19.82
CA ILE A 135 9.01 -23.87 19.68
C ILE A 135 10.04 -23.65 20.81
N ASN A 136 10.31 -22.40 21.17
CA ASN A 136 11.25 -22.08 22.25
C ASN A 136 10.74 -22.51 23.64
N ASN A 137 9.43 -22.54 23.86
CA ASN A 137 8.87 -22.94 25.15
C ASN A 137 8.94 -24.47 25.34
N THR A 138 8.75 -25.26 24.28
CA THR A 138 8.81 -26.73 24.35
C THR A 138 10.23 -27.25 24.64
N ARG A 139 11.27 -26.59 24.12
CA ARG A 139 12.68 -26.94 24.40
C ARG A 139 13.14 -26.65 25.84
N ASN A 140 12.31 -26.00 26.65
CA ASN A 140 12.65 -25.65 28.02
C ASN A 140 12.13 -26.68 29.05
N ILE A 141 11.31 -27.63 28.60
CA ILE A 141 10.60 -28.58 29.47
C ILE A 141 11.14 -30.02 29.29
N ALA A 142 11.88 -30.27 28.20
CA ALA A 142 12.58 -31.53 27.93
C ALA A 142 14.06 -31.40 28.31
#